data_AF-A0A520BP68-F1
#
_entry.id   AF-A0A520BP68-F1
#
_cell.length_a   1.000
_cell.length_b   1.000
_cell.length_c   1.000
_cell.angle_alpha   90.00
_cell.angle_beta   90.00
_cell.angle_gamma   90.00
#
_symmetry.space_group_name_H-M   'P 1'
#
loop_
_entity.id
_entity.type
_entity.pdbx_description
1 polymer ?
#
loop_
_entity_poly.entity_id
_entity_poly.type
_entity_poly.pdbx_seq_one_letter_code
_entity_poly.pdbx_strand_id
1 'polypeptide(L)' 'KKTGAELLPKVISMLDRLAKKNVIHKNKAANNKSKLTKFVNGLK' A
#
# COMPACT_ATOMS: atom_id res chain seq x y z
N LYS A 1 15.49 5.71 -8.96
CA LYS A 1 14.27 6.36 -8.42
C LYS A 1 12.95 5.93 -9.07
N LYS A 2 12.91 5.06 -10.10
CA LYS A 2 11.67 4.71 -10.83
C LYS A 2 10.86 3.53 -10.22
N THR A 3 11.53 2.59 -9.55
CA THR A 3 10.94 1.30 -9.17
C THR A 3 9.86 1.37 -8.07
N GLY A 4 10.01 2.26 -7.09
CA GLY A 4 9.08 2.34 -5.95
C GLY A 4 7.70 2.88 -6.31
N ALA A 5 7.62 3.85 -7.23
CA ALA A 5 6.35 4.42 -7.68
C ALA A 5 5.57 3.45 -8.60
N GLU A 6 6.29 2.66 -9.40
CA GLU A 6 5.71 1.66 -10.31
C GLU A 6 5.13 0.46 -9.55
N LEU A 7 5.77 0.04 -8.45
CA LEU A 7 5.33 -1.10 -7.63
C LEU A 7 4.21 -0.72 -6.63
N LEU A 8 4.07 0.55 -6.30
CA LEU A 8 3.06 1.04 -5.36
C LEU A 8 1.61 0.62 -5.72
N PRO A 9 1.10 0.80 -6.95
CA PRO A 9 -0.26 0.37 -7.30
C PRO A 9 -0.46 -1.15 -7.18
N LYS A 10 0.59 -1.95 -7.45
CA LYS A 10 0.54 -3.41 -7.29
C LYS A 10 0.43 -3.83 -5.83
N VAL A 11 1.17 -3.17 -4.93
CA VAL A 11 1.10 -3.47 -3.49
C VAL A 11 -0.25 -3.01 -2.91
N ILE A 12 -0.77 -1.87 -3.35
CA ILE A 12 -2.10 -1.38 -2.95
C ILE A 12 -3.20 -2.39 -3.31
N SER A 13 -3.21 -2.91 -4.54
CA SER A 13 -4.21 -3.90 -4.96
C SER A 13 -4.11 -5.21 -4.18
N MET A 14 -2.90 -5.64 -3.79
CA MET A 14 -2.70 -6.80 -2.91
C MET A 14 -3.27 -6.56 -1.51
N LEU A 15 -3.03 -5.39 -0.92
CA LEU A 15 -3.57 -5.02 0.40
C LEU A 15 -5.10 -4.97 0.40
N ASP A 16 -5.70 -4.43 -0.66
CA ASP A 16 -7.16 -4.34 -0.80
C ASP A 16 -7.80 -5.71 -0.99
N ARG A 17 -7.16 -6.61 -1.73
CA ARG A 17 -7.59 -8.01 -1.86
C ARG A 17 -7.53 -8.75 -0.53
N LEU A 18 -6.50 -8.54 0.28
CA LEU A 18 -6.36 -9.15 1.60
C LEU A 18 -7.38 -8.59 2.61
N ALA A 19 -7.70 -7.30 2.53
CA ALA A 19 -8.74 -6.68 3.33
C ALA A 19 -10.15 -7.19 2.97
N LYS A 20 -10.43 -7.38 1.67
CA LYS A 20 -11.71 -7.97 1.20
C LYS A 20 -11.90 -9.42 1.64
N LYS A 21 -10.81 -10.19 1.77
CA LYS A 21 -10.81 -11.56 2.28
C LYS A 21 -10.84 -11.64 3.82
N ASN A 22 -10.98 -10.52 4.51
CA ASN A 22 -10.94 -10.42 5.98
C ASN A 22 -9.63 -10.95 6.62
N VAL A 23 -8.54 -11.10 5.85
CA VAL A 23 -7.22 -11.51 6.36
C VAL A 23 -6.56 -10.36 7.15
N ILE A 24 -6.84 -9.13 6.74
CA ILE A 24 -6.36 -7.91 7.40
C ILE A 24 -7.56 -6.99 7.63
N HIS A 25 -7.65 -6.40 8.83
CA HIS A 25 -8.68 -5.41 9.12
C HIS A 25 -8.58 -4.19 8.19
N LYS A 26 -9.72 -3.64 7.74
CA LYS A 26 -9.80 -2.49 6.81
C LYS A 26 -8.93 -1.30 7.29
N ASN A 27 -8.98 -0.98 8.58
CA ASN A 27 -8.17 0.09 9.17
C ASN A 27 -6.66 -0.19 9.09
N LYS A 28 -6.24 -1.46 9.23
CA LYS A 28 -4.83 -1.84 9.15
C LYS A 28 -4.32 -1.79 7.70
N ALA A 29 -5.14 -2.20 6.73
CA ALA A 29 -4.84 -2.02 5.32
C ALA A 29 -4.71 -0.53 4.93
N ALA A 30 -5.64 0.33 5.40
CA ALA A 30 -5.59 1.76 5.17
C ALA A 30 -4.34 2.42 5.81
N ASN A 31 -3.97 2.04 7.03
CA ASN A 31 -2.76 2.53 7.70
C ASN A 31 -1.49 2.16 6.91
N ASN A 32 -1.38 0.90 6.46
CA ASN A 32 -0.24 0.44 5.67
C ASN A 32 -0.13 1.18 4.32
N LYS A 33 -1.27 1.44 3.66
CA LYS A 33 -1.29 2.28 2.45
C LYS A 33 -0.75 3.68 2.70
N SER A 34 -1.25 4.35 3.74
CA SER A 34 -0.81 5.71 4.09
C SER A 34 0.69 5.78 4.37
N LYS A 35 1.24 4.82 5.13
CA LYS A 35 2.68 4.74 5.44
C LYS A 35 3.54 4.54 4.19
N LEU A 36 3.16 3.61 3.32
CA LEU A 36 3.89 3.33 2.08
C LEU A 36 3.88 4.53 1.13
N THR A 37 2.73 5.18 0.95
CA THR A 37 2.62 6.38 0.11
C THR A 37 3.49 7.52 0.64
N LYS A 38 3.51 7.76 1.96
CA LYS A 38 4.37 8.79 2.58
C LYS A 38 5.85 8.50 2.35
N PHE A 39 6.26 7.24 2.53
CA PHE A 39 7.64 6.82 2.31
C PHE A 39 8.09 7.01 0.86
N VAL A 40 7.30 6.56 -0.11
CA VAL A 40 7.61 6.73 -1.54
C VAL A 40 7.64 8.20 -1.95
N ASN A 41 6.75 9.03 -1.40
CA ASN A 41 6.76 10.47 -1.63
C ASN A 41 7.98 11.18 -1.04
N GLY A 42 8.51 10.70 0.10
CA GLY A 42 9.75 11.22 0.70
C GLY A 42 11.04 10.80 -0.01
N LEU A 43 10.98 9.79 -0.88
CA LEU A 43 12.12 9.31 -1.68
C LEU A 43 12.24 9.98 -3.06
N LYS A 44 11.29 10.87 -3.40
CA LYS A 44 11.25 11.58 -4.69
C LYS A 44 12.42 12.55 -4.81
#